data_AF-A0A8H7SSX2-F1
#
_entry.id   AF-A0A8H7SSX2-F1
#
_cell.length_a   1.000
_cell.length_b   1.000
_cell.length_c   1.000
_cell.angle_alpha   90.00
_cell.angle_beta   90.00
_cell.angle_gamma   90.00
#
_symmetry.space_group_name_H-M   'P 1'
#
loop_
_entity.id
_entity.type
_entity.pdbx_description
1 polymer ?
#
loop_
_entity_poly.entity_id
_entity_poly.type
_entity_poly.pdbx_seq_one_letter_code
_entity_poly.pdbx_strand_id
1 'polypeptide(L)'
;MAADSQKAPPQPRDARIVSLILQSLGVEDYDPKVVHQLLEFAHRYTSDVFQDSLIYAEHANKNDLDLDDIQLAIQGRVNHSFTTPPPKEFLLELAQEKNKIPLPLIPEKYGIRLPSDKHCLTGINFSIVPDVCIVFKPLEKSSSMMDTQETLVEPESDAVTTTAPTEAIKRGRDAMEDDDYDF
;
A
#
# COMPACT_ATOMS: atom_id res chain seq x y z
N MET A 1 -17.89 -49.97 -3.69
CA MET A 1 -16.99 -48.79 -3.65
C MET A 1 -16.35 -48.73 -2.28
N ALA A 2 -15.06 -49.03 -2.17
CA ALA A 2 -14.32 -48.82 -0.94
C ALA A 2 -13.84 -47.36 -0.91
N ALA A 3 -14.11 -46.64 0.17
CA ALA A 3 -13.55 -45.31 0.37
C ALA A 3 -12.05 -45.45 0.67
N ASP A 4 -11.22 -44.80 -0.14
CA ASP A 4 -9.78 -44.72 0.08
C ASP A 4 -9.53 -43.99 1.41
N SER A 5 -9.26 -44.76 2.46
CA SER A 5 -8.94 -44.24 3.78
C SER A 5 -7.50 -43.76 3.78
N GLN A 6 -7.27 -42.62 3.13
CA GLN A 6 -5.98 -41.94 3.11
C GLN A 6 -5.59 -41.57 4.54
N LYS A 7 -4.81 -42.46 5.15
CA LYS A 7 -4.19 -42.24 6.45
C LYS A 7 -3.26 -41.04 6.30
N ALA A 8 -3.73 -39.87 6.75
CA ALA A 8 -2.95 -38.64 6.75
C ALA A 8 -1.55 -38.91 7.34
N PRO A 9 -0.48 -38.32 6.78
CA PRO A 9 0.88 -38.56 7.24
C PRO A 9 0.97 -38.28 8.76
N PRO A 10 1.78 -39.04 9.50
CA PRO A 10 1.81 -38.97 10.96
C PRO A 10 2.22 -37.56 11.42
N GLN A 11 1.24 -36.77 11.85
CA GLN A 11 1.44 -35.37 12.17
C GLN A 11 2.28 -35.21 13.45
N PRO A 12 3.34 -34.36 13.44
CA PRO A 12 4.21 -34.18 14.60
C PRO A 12 3.44 -33.74 15.84
N ARG A 13 4.04 -33.96 17.03
CA ARG A 13 3.41 -33.67 18.33
C ARG A 13 2.90 -32.24 18.41
N ASP A 14 3.70 -31.27 18.00
CA ASP A 14 3.39 -29.86 18.22
C ASP A 14 2.31 -29.36 17.25
N ALA A 15 2.29 -29.89 16.01
CA ALA A 15 1.17 -29.67 15.10
C ALA A 15 -0.15 -30.25 15.64
N ARG A 16 -0.13 -31.40 16.32
CA ARG A 16 -1.32 -31.92 17.02
C ARG A 16 -1.77 -31.03 18.20
N ILE A 17 -0.83 -30.40 18.90
CA ILE A 17 -1.14 -29.44 19.97
C ILE A 17 -1.79 -28.17 19.37
N VAL A 18 -1.25 -27.63 18.28
CA VAL A 18 -1.84 -26.48 17.58
C VAL A 18 -3.26 -26.79 17.07
N SER A 19 -3.47 -27.96 16.46
CA SER A 19 -4.82 -28.43 16.08
C SER A 19 -5.79 -28.51 17.27
N LEU A 20 -5.33 -28.99 18.43
CA LEU A 20 -6.16 -29.06 19.64
C LEU A 20 -6.49 -27.67 20.22
N ILE A 21 -5.59 -26.70 20.07
CA ILE A 21 -5.85 -25.29 20.44
C ILE A 21 -6.89 -24.67 19.49
N LEU A 22 -6.83 -24.93 18.18
CA LEU A 22 -7.84 -24.47 17.23
C LEU A 22 -9.23 -25.05 17.56
N GLN A 23 -9.29 -26.34 17.90
CA GLN A 23 -10.53 -27.00 18.35
C GLN A 23 -11.07 -26.40 19.67
N SER A 24 -10.21 -26.07 20.64
CA SER A 24 -10.68 -25.45 21.90
C SER A 24 -11.19 -24.01 21.73
N LEU A 25 -10.80 -23.34 20.64
CA LEU A 25 -11.32 -22.04 20.22
C LEU A 25 -12.59 -22.16 19.33
N GLY A 26 -13.10 -23.37 19.08
CA GLY A 26 -14.28 -23.62 18.25
C GLY A 26 -14.02 -23.56 16.74
N VAL A 27 -12.76 -23.66 16.29
CA VAL A 27 -12.39 -23.69 14.88
C VAL A 27 -12.28 -25.16 14.43
N GLU A 28 -13.37 -25.68 13.86
CA GLU A 28 -13.46 -27.07 13.39
C GLU A 28 -12.87 -27.26 11.98
N ASP A 29 -13.11 -26.30 11.07
CA ASP A 29 -12.64 -26.31 9.67
C ASP A 29 -11.51 -25.28 9.44
N TYR A 30 -10.34 -25.75 8.97
CA TYR A 30 -9.20 -24.90 8.57
C TYR A 30 -8.31 -25.57 7.50
N ASP A 31 -7.59 -24.78 6.69
CA ASP A 31 -6.57 -25.31 5.77
C ASP A 31 -5.39 -25.89 6.58
N PRO A 32 -4.92 -27.13 6.32
CA PRO A 32 -3.77 -27.72 7.03
C PRO A 32 -2.49 -26.87 6.98
N LYS A 33 -2.35 -25.94 6.03
CA LYS A 33 -1.25 -24.96 5.99
C LYS A 33 -1.27 -23.98 7.17
N VAL A 34 -2.43 -23.67 7.73
CA VAL A 34 -2.56 -22.77 8.90
C VAL A 34 -1.77 -23.31 10.08
N VAL A 35 -1.83 -24.62 10.33
CA VAL A 35 -1.06 -25.28 11.41
C VAL A 35 0.44 -25.15 11.19
N HIS A 36 0.91 -25.25 9.94
CA HIS A 36 2.32 -25.07 9.59
C HIS A 36 2.77 -23.61 9.78
N GLN A 37 1.96 -22.65 9.33
CA GLN A 37 2.23 -21.22 9.47
C GLN A 37 2.24 -20.76 10.93
N LEU A 38 1.33 -21.28 11.76
CA LEU A 38 1.31 -21.03 13.21
C LEU A 38 2.55 -21.63 13.91
N LEU A 39 3.01 -22.81 13.46
CA LEU A 39 4.23 -23.43 14.00
C LEU A 39 5.49 -22.64 13.60
N GLU A 40 5.59 -22.18 12.36
CA GLU A 40 6.66 -21.30 11.89
C GLU A 40 6.66 -19.96 12.65
N PHE A 41 5.48 -19.36 12.84
CA PHE A 41 5.32 -18.15 13.64
C PHE A 41 5.78 -18.35 15.08
N ALA A 42 5.36 -19.42 15.74
CA ALA A 42 5.75 -19.72 17.12
C ALA A 42 7.26 -19.95 17.25
N HIS A 43 7.87 -20.66 16.30
CA HIS A 43 9.32 -20.86 16.26
C HIS A 43 10.05 -19.52 16.08
N ARG A 44 9.72 -18.75 15.05
CA ARG A 44 10.37 -17.45 14.77
C ARG A 44 10.21 -16.48 15.94
N TYR A 45 8.99 -16.32 16.47
CA TYR A 45 8.72 -15.48 17.63
C TYR A 45 9.60 -15.85 18.83
N THR A 46 9.75 -17.14 19.11
CA THR A 46 10.56 -17.65 20.23
C THR A 46 12.06 -17.43 20.00
N SER A 47 12.56 -17.67 18.77
CA SER A 47 13.95 -17.38 18.40
C SER A 47 14.28 -15.89 18.56
N ASP A 48 13.41 -15.00 18.08
CA ASP A 48 13.56 -13.56 18.21
C ASP A 48 13.61 -13.14 19.71
N VAL A 49 12.69 -13.64 20.55
CA VAL A 49 12.68 -13.33 22.00
C VAL A 49 13.98 -13.79 22.67
N PHE A 50 14.50 -14.98 22.34
CA PHE A 50 15.77 -15.45 22.91
C PHE A 50 16.96 -14.62 22.42
N GLN A 51 16.95 -14.15 21.17
CA GLN A 51 18.00 -13.28 20.65
C GLN A 51 18.05 -11.94 21.40
N ASP A 52 16.90 -11.32 21.66
CA ASP A 52 16.80 -10.10 22.47
C ASP A 52 17.21 -10.35 23.94
N SER A 53 16.80 -11.49 24.51
CA SER A 53 17.13 -11.88 25.88
C SER A 53 18.64 -12.08 26.09
N LEU A 54 19.35 -12.65 25.10
CA LEU A 54 20.80 -12.82 25.13
C LEU A 54 21.53 -11.47 25.16
N ILE A 55 21.05 -10.49 24.40
CA ILE A 55 21.60 -9.12 24.40
C ILE A 55 21.40 -8.46 25.78
N TYR A 56 20.27 -8.71 26.45
CA TYR A 56 20.02 -8.17 27.79
C TYR A 56 20.87 -8.85 28.87
N ALA A 57 21.08 -10.17 28.80
CA ALA A 57 21.99 -10.87 29.68
C ALA A 57 23.45 -10.40 29.50
N GLU A 58 23.91 -10.21 28.26
CA GLU A 58 25.23 -9.64 27.94
C GLU A 58 25.37 -8.22 28.53
N HIS A 59 24.36 -7.36 28.35
CA HIS A 59 24.34 -6.01 28.93
C HIS A 59 24.36 -6.03 30.48
N ALA A 60 23.74 -7.04 31.10
CA ALA A 60 23.79 -7.27 32.53
C ALA A 60 25.09 -7.98 33.01
N ASN A 61 26.02 -8.29 32.11
CA ASN A 61 27.24 -9.08 32.35
C ASN A 61 26.96 -10.49 32.96
N LYS A 62 25.80 -11.07 32.63
CA LYS A 62 25.41 -12.44 32.98
C LYS A 62 25.78 -13.38 31.84
N ASN A 63 26.15 -14.63 32.18
CA ASN A 63 26.41 -15.68 31.19
C ASN A 63 25.23 -16.65 31.03
N ASP A 64 24.29 -16.64 31.97
CA ASP A 64 23.06 -17.41 31.96
C ASP A 64 21.86 -16.48 31.72
N LEU A 65 20.80 -17.00 31.11
CA LEU A 65 19.54 -16.29 30.86
C LEU A 65 18.60 -16.39 32.06
N ASP A 66 18.21 -15.25 32.64
CA ASP A 66 17.18 -15.20 33.68
C ASP A 66 15.77 -15.02 33.11
N LEU A 67 14.76 -15.31 33.93
CA LEU A 67 13.36 -15.04 33.60
C LEU A 67 13.08 -13.55 33.37
N ASP A 68 13.81 -12.65 34.05
CA ASP A 68 13.66 -11.21 33.92
C ASP A 68 14.11 -10.70 32.54
N ASP A 69 15.17 -11.31 31.98
CA ASP A 69 15.70 -10.96 30.66
C ASP A 69 14.67 -11.33 29.56
N ILE A 70 14.04 -12.50 29.71
CA ILE A 70 12.94 -12.97 28.84
C ILE A 70 11.69 -12.10 28.98
N GLN A 71 11.32 -11.70 30.21
CA GLN A 71 10.18 -10.81 30.44
C GLN A 71 10.41 -9.43 29.80
N LEU A 72 11.62 -8.87 29.92
CA LEU A 72 11.99 -7.61 29.30
C LEU A 72 11.93 -7.70 27.76
N ALA A 73 12.42 -8.80 27.17
CA ALA A 73 12.37 -9.04 25.72
C ALA A 73 10.91 -9.12 25.22
N ILE A 74 10.04 -9.80 25.95
CA ILE A 74 8.61 -9.86 25.62
C ILE A 74 7.98 -8.46 25.73
N GLN A 75 8.26 -7.69 26.78
CA GLN A 75 7.71 -6.33 26.96
C GLN A 75 8.14 -5.38 25.84
N GLY A 76 9.42 -5.39 25.45
CA GLY A 76 9.93 -4.58 24.33
C GLY A 76 9.23 -4.89 23.00
N ARG A 77 8.85 -6.17 22.79
CA ARG A 77 8.16 -6.61 21.57
C ARG A 77 6.65 -6.41 21.57
N VAL A 78 5.97 -6.61 22.71
CA VAL A 78 4.52 -6.48 22.82
C VAL A 78 4.04 -5.09 22.37
N ASN A 79 4.79 -4.05 22.70
CA ASN A 79 4.44 -2.65 22.38
C ASN A 79 4.40 -2.31 20.88
N HIS A 80 5.04 -3.10 20.01
CA HIS A 80 5.12 -2.82 18.56
C HIS A 80 4.65 -3.97 17.67
N SER A 81 4.79 -5.23 18.11
CA SER A 81 4.42 -6.41 17.32
C SER A 81 2.95 -6.81 17.49
N PHE A 82 2.29 -6.39 18.57
CA PHE A 82 0.91 -6.75 18.87
C PHE A 82 0.05 -5.50 19.06
N THR A 83 -1.05 -5.42 18.31
CA THR A 83 -2.06 -4.39 18.56
C THR A 83 -2.91 -4.79 19.76
N THR A 84 -2.97 -3.93 20.77
CA THR A 84 -3.98 -4.00 21.83
C THR A 84 -5.11 -3.04 21.47
N PRO A 85 -6.38 -3.40 21.73
CA PRO A 85 -7.49 -2.49 21.47
C PRO A 85 -7.31 -1.22 22.33
N PRO A 86 -7.41 -0.02 21.74
CA PRO A 86 -7.18 1.22 22.47
C PRO A 86 -8.17 1.36 23.63
N PRO A 87 -7.76 1.94 24.78
CA PRO A 87 -8.60 2.00 25.96
C PRO A 87 -9.87 2.82 25.69
N LYS A 88 -10.99 2.36 26.25
CA LYS A 88 -12.32 2.95 26.04
C LYS A 88 -12.36 4.44 26.35
N GLU A 89 -11.68 4.88 27.41
CA GLU A 89 -11.67 6.29 27.82
C GLU A 89 -11.02 7.20 26.78
N PHE A 90 -9.94 6.74 26.13
CA PHE A 90 -9.30 7.48 25.02
C PHE A 90 -10.24 7.59 23.80
N LEU A 91 -10.97 6.51 23.48
CA LEU A 91 -12.00 6.56 22.43
C LEU A 91 -13.17 7.48 22.79
N LEU A 92 -13.56 7.55 24.07
CA LEU A 92 -14.61 8.46 24.54
C LEU A 92 -14.17 9.92 24.51
N GLU A 93 -12.93 10.23 24.89
CA GLU A 93 -12.36 11.58 24.79
C GLU A 93 -12.31 12.05 23.33
N LEU A 94 -11.78 11.22 22.43
CA LEU A 94 -11.73 11.52 21.00
C LEU A 94 -13.14 11.67 20.40
N ALA A 95 -14.09 10.81 20.79
CA ALA A 95 -15.48 10.94 20.38
C ALA A 95 -16.12 12.23 20.90
N GLN A 96 -15.90 12.61 22.16
CA GLN A 96 -16.38 13.90 22.69
C GLN A 96 -15.76 15.08 21.94
N GLU A 97 -14.48 15.02 21.59
CA GLU A 97 -13.82 16.08 20.82
C GLU A 97 -14.41 16.22 19.42
N LYS A 98 -14.57 15.11 18.68
CA LYS A 98 -15.15 15.14 17.31
C LYS A 98 -16.64 15.52 17.33
N ASN A 99 -17.41 15.01 18.30
CA ASN A 99 -18.86 15.26 18.40
C ASN A 99 -19.22 16.67 18.90
N LYS A 100 -18.25 17.51 19.30
CA LYS A 100 -18.48 18.96 19.53
C LYS A 100 -18.87 19.71 18.26
N ILE A 101 -18.49 19.21 17.08
CA ILE A 101 -18.80 19.85 15.81
C ILE A 101 -20.24 19.50 15.43
N PRO A 102 -21.16 20.48 15.31
CA PRO A 102 -22.54 20.21 14.92
C PRO A 102 -22.61 19.69 13.49
N LEU A 103 -23.61 18.85 13.22
CA LEU A 103 -23.85 18.33 11.87
C LEU A 103 -24.13 19.47 10.88
N PRO A 104 -23.65 19.38 9.62
CA PRO A 104 -23.95 20.38 8.60
C PRO A 104 -25.44 20.37 8.26
N LEU A 105 -25.99 21.54 7.91
CA LEU A 105 -27.38 21.69 7.49
C LEU A 105 -27.69 20.80 6.28
N ILE A 106 -28.73 19.98 6.40
CA ILE A 106 -29.18 19.06 5.34
C ILE A 106 -30.02 19.85 4.32
N PRO A 107 -29.63 19.91 3.03
CA PRO A 107 -30.43 20.59 2.01
C PRO A 107 -31.64 19.73 1.60
N GLU A 108 -32.75 20.38 1.25
CA GLU A 108 -34.01 19.73 0.81
C GLU A 108 -33.93 19.02 -0.56
N LYS A 109 -32.74 18.96 -1.18
CA LYS A 109 -32.53 18.30 -2.47
C LYS A 109 -32.32 16.80 -2.26
N TYR A 110 -33.29 16.00 -2.70
CA TYR A 110 -33.15 14.54 -2.74
C TYR A 110 -31.99 14.10 -3.65
N GLY A 111 -31.03 13.35 -3.09
CA GLY A 111 -29.92 12.76 -3.86
C GLY A 111 -28.65 12.57 -3.04
N ILE A 112 -27.64 11.95 -3.67
CA ILE A 112 -26.30 11.80 -3.09
C ILE A 112 -25.54 13.10 -3.31
N ARG A 113 -25.05 13.72 -2.23
CA ARG A 113 -24.20 14.93 -2.32
C ARG A 113 -22.74 14.54 -2.43
N LEU A 114 -22.17 14.68 -3.62
CA LEU A 114 -20.73 14.55 -3.83
C LEU A 114 -19.97 15.71 -3.15
N PRO A 115 -18.70 15.50 -2.75
CA PRO A 115 -17.75 16.59 -2.52
C PRO A 115 -17.60 17.47 -3.77
N SER A 116 -16.99 18.65 -3.61
CA SER A 116 -16.62 19.49 -4.77
C SER A 116 -15.78 18.70 -5.78
N ASP A 117 -15.89 19.02 -7.07
CA ASP A 117 -15.22 18.28 -8.16
C ASP A 117 -13.70 18.11 -7.96
N LYS A 118 -13.03 19.12 -7.39
CA LYS A 118 -11.62 19.08 -6.96
C LYS A 118 -11.26 18.01 -5.90
N HIS A 119 -12.26 17.44 -5.25
CA HIS A 119 -12.17 16.37 -4.25
C HIS A 119 -12.92 15.12 -4.72
N CYS A 120 -13.33 15.07 -5.99
CA CYS A 120 -13.99 13.93 -6.62
C CYS A 120 -12.98 13.20 -7.51
N LEU A 121 -12.85 11.88 -7.34
CA LEU A 121 -11.94 11.04 -8.15
C LEU A 121 -12.55 10.66 -9.50
N THR A 122 -13.22 11.61 -10.16
CA THR A 122 -13.88 11.45 -11.47
C THR A 122 -13.00 11.89 -12.64
N GLY A 123 -11.96 12.69 -12.37
CA GLY A 123 -10.95 13.04 -13.37
C GLY A 123 -10.00 11.87 -13.66
N ILE A 124 -9.68 11.68 -14.94
CA ILE A 124 -8.69 10.68 -15.36
C ILE A 124 -7.30 11.14 -14.89
N ASN A 125 -6.74 10.45 -13.89
CA ASN A 125 -5.45 10.80 -13.27
C ASN A 125 -4.25 10.05 -13.91
N PHE A 126 -4.37 9.62 -15.16
CA PHE A 126 -3.29 8.98 -15.91
C PHE A 126 -3.51 9.16 -17.43
N SER A 127 -2.46 9.54 -18.15
CA SER A 127 -2.42 9.35 -19.62
C SER A 127 -1.45 8.21 -19.92
N ILE A 128 -1.95 7.14 -20.54
CA ILE A 128 -1.17 5.97 -20.97
C ILE A 128 -0.88 6.04 -22.48
N VAL A 129 -1.16 7.18 -23.14
CA VAL A 129 -0.90 7.39 -24.56
C VAL A 129 0.04 8.59 -24.73
N PRO A 130 1.21 8.45 -25.39
CA PRO A 130 2.04 9.59 -25.76
C PRO A 130 1.33 10.45 -26.80
N ASP A 131 1.47 11.77 -26.72
CA ASP A 131 0.75 12.73 -27.56
C ASP A 131 1.10 12.61 -29.05
N VAL A 132 0.36 11.76 -29.77
CA VAL A 132 0.24 11.86 -31.22
C VAL A 132 -0.86 12.88 -31.49
N CYS A 133 -0.46 14.12 -31.75
CA CYS A 133 -1.36 15.23 -32.07
C CYS A 133 -2.17 14.99 -33.35
N ILE A 134 -3.33 14.34 -33.24
CA ILE A 134 -4.32 14.28 -34.32
C ILE A 134 -5.04 15.63 -34.37
N VAL A 135 -4.53 16.54 -35.20
CA VAL A 135 -5.14 17.84 -35.44
C VAL A 135 -6.46 17.66 -36.21
N PHE A 136 -7.57 17.63 -35.48
CA PHE A 136 -8.91 17.72 -36.08
C PHE A 136 -9.14 19.15 -36.60
N LYS A 137 -9.01 19.35 -37.92
CA LYS A 137 -9.52 20.56 -38.58
C LYS A 137 -11.04 20.48 -38.71
N PRO A 138 -11.81 21.56 -38.42
CA PRO A 138 -13.24 21.57 -38.65
C PRO A 138 -13.57 21.49 -40.15
N LEU A 139 -14.63 20.76 -40.48
CA LEU A 139 -15.14 20.63 -41.85
C LEU A 139 -16.04 21.83 -42.19
N GLU A 140 -15.56 22.75 -43.02
CA GLU A 140 -16.41 23.83 -43.54
C GLU A 140 -17.40 23.31 -44.60
N LYS A 141 -18.59 23.93 -44.64
CA LYS A 141 -19.70 23.50 -45.50
C LYS A 141 -19.50 23.97 -46.94
N SER A 142 -19.74 23.04 -47.88
CA SER A 142 -19.64 23.23 -49.33
C SER A 142 -20.60 24.29 -49.89
N SER A 143 -20.13 25.07 -50.88
CA SER A 143 -20.99 25.67 -51.90
C SER A 143 -20.34 25.62 -53.30
N SER A 144 -21.16 25.23 -54.28
CA SER A 144 -21.10 25.52 -55.73
C SER A 144 -19.91 25.06 -56.61
N MET A 145 -20.16 23.94 -57.31
CA MET A 145 -20.12 23.74 -58.79
C MET A 145 -18.80 23.57 -59.59
N MET A 146 -18.79 22.47 -60.37
CA MET A 146 -18.23 22.21 -61.72
C MET A 146 -16.94 22.93 -62.18
N ASP A 147 -15.89 22.18 -62.57
CA ASP A 147 -15.81 21.61 -63.94
C ASP A 147 -14.71 20.50 -64.04
N THR A 148 -14.41 20.04 -65.26
CA THR A 148 -13.80 18.73 -65.59
C THR A 148 -12.37 18.84 -66.13
N GLN A 149 -11.38 18.09 -65.59
CA GLN A 149 -10.36 17.36 -66.36
C GLN A 149 -9.40 16.48 -65.52
N GLU A 150 -8.91 15.39 -66.13
CA GLU A 150 -7.85 14.51 -65.60
C GLU A 150 -6.45 15.14 -65.73
N THR A 151 -5.56 14.92 -64.75
CA THR A 151 -4.15 14.56 -65.02
C THR A 151 -3.45 13.93 -63.80
N LEU A 152 -2.65 12.90 -64.06
CA LEU A 152 -1.74 12.25 -63.10
C LEU A 152 -0.38 12.97 -63.07
N VAL A 153 0.12 13.39 -61.90
CA VAL A 153 1.57 13.45 -61.57
C VAL A 153 1.79 13.34 -60.05
N GLU A 154 2.50 12.30 -59.64
CA GLU A 154 3.42 12.22 -58.48
C GLU A 154 4.87 12.26 -59.05
N PRO A 155 5.96 12.46 -58.27
CA PRO A 155 6.12 12.79 -56.85
C PRO A 155 7.19 13.90 -56.62
N GLU A 156 7.79 13.97 -55.40
CA GLU A 156 9.14 14.53 -55.10
C GLU A 156 9.33 16.07 -55.22
N SER A 157 10.30 16.73 -54.57
CA SER A 157 11.20 16.43 -53.43
C SER A 157 11.65 17.78 -52.81
N ASP A 158 12.65 17.72 -51.92
CA ASP A 158 13.55 18.82 -51.53
C ASP A 158 12.99 19.96 -50.65
N ALA A 159 13.78 20.62 -49.80
CA ALA A 159 14.92 20.26 -48.94
C ALA A 159 15.37 21.59 -48.31
N VAL A 160 15.71 21.57 -47.02
CA VAL A 160 16.76 22.39 -46.39
C VAL A 160 16.69 23.93 -46.50
N THR A 161 16.63 24.61 -45.34
CA THR A 161 17.60 25.66 -44.89
C THR A 161 17.02 26.32 -43.61
N THR A 162 17.42 25.85 -42.42
CA THR A 162 18.46 26.46 -41.56
C THR A 162 18.04 27.76 -40.87
N THR A 163 17.92 27.75 -39.54
CA THR A 163 18.71 28.60 -38.60
C THR A 163 18.32 28.37 -37.13
N ALA A 164 19.33 28.13 -36.30
CA ALA A 164 19.39 28.22 -34.83
C ALA A 164 20.78 28.85 -34.49
N PRO A 165 21.20 29.14 -33.24
CA PRO A 165 20.55 29.04 -31.92
C PRO A 165 20.24 30.47 -31.37
N THR A 166 20.14 30.86 -30.08
CA THR A 166 20.47 30.30 -28.74
C THR A 166 19.41 30.83 -27.71
N GLU A 167 19.47 30.79 -26.37
CA GLU A 167 20.51 30.62 -25.32
C GLU A 167 20.13 29.53 -24.29
N ALA A 168 21.13 29.02 -23.55
CA ALA A 168 20.96 27.97 -22.55
C ALA A 168 21.39 28.43 -21.15
N ILE A 169 20.49 28.31 -20.16
CA ILE A 169 20.79 28.54 -18.74
C ILE A 169 21.42 27.26 -18.15
N LYS A 170 22.59 27.40 -17.55
CA LYS A 170 23.41 26.28 -17.05
C LYS A 170 22.92 25.77 -15.69
N ARG A 171 22.97 24.45 -15.52
CA ARG A 171 22.89 23.80 -14.20
C ARG A 171 24.22 23.99 -13.46
N GLY A 172 24.15 24.50 -12.22
CA GLY A 172 25.22 24.43 -11.23
C GLY A 172 24.90 23.36 -10.18
N ARG A 173 25.94 22.74 -9.62
CA ARG A 173 25.86 21.75 -8.53
C ARG A 173 26.40 22.41 -7.26
N ASP A 174 26.19 21.74 -6.13
CA ASP A 174 26.90 21.92 -4.85
C ASP A 174 26.44 23.09 -3.95
N ALA A 175 25.51 22.78 -3.03
CA ALA A 175 25.45 23.31 -1.66
C ALA A 175 24.48 22.41 -0.85
N MET A 176 25.02 21.59 0.06
CA MET A 176 24.24 21.03 1.18
C MET A 176 24.47 22.00 2.34
N GLU A 177 23.43 22.71 2.76
CA GLU A 177 23.43 23.46 4.02
C GLU A 177 22.48 22.71 4.96
N ASP A 178 23.08 21.97 5.90
CA ASP A 178 22.43 21.49 7.10
C ASP A 178 22.26 22.69 8.06
N ASP A 179 21.02 23.02 8.44
CA ASP A 179 20.57 23.89 9.55
C ASP A 179 19.01 23.89 9.46
N ASP A 180 18.17 23.74 10.49
CA ASP A 180 18.34 23.80 11.95
C ASP A 180 17.63 22.62 12.64
N TYR A 181 18.16 22.16 13.78
CA TYR A 181 17.48 21.25 14.72
C TYR A 181 17.38 21.95 16.09
N ASP A 182 16.21 22.52 16.40
CA ASP A 182 15.94 23.11 17.72
C ASP A 182 15.84 22.02 18.80
N PHE A 183 16.36 22.34 20.00
CA PHE A 183 16.49 21.46 21.18
C PHE A 183 15.41 21.75 22.24
#